data_AF-A0A7V8JJV4-F1
#
_entry.id   AF-A0A7V8JJV4-F1
#
_cell.length_a   1.000
_cell.length_b   1.000
_cell.length_c   1.000
_cell.angle_alpha   90.00
_cell.angle_beta   90.00
_cell.angle_gamma   90.00
#
_symmetry.space_group_name_H-M   'P 1'
#
loop_
_entity.id
_entity.type
_entity.pdbx_description
1 polymer ?
#
loop_
_entity_poly.entity_id
_entity_poly.type
_entity_poly.pdbx_seq_one_letter_code
_entity_poly.pdbx_strand_id
1 'polypeptide(L)'
;MHAPDTTPFVVPIDSDPQLSEWSDLLDVDDFSTITRWMNHPTVVRMHGLELEAHYATDHYHATLSWTRSKTSAPTMEFINLEDITSLPERYWTLDIGGRWFGQRLQAGVRADYSGPTEEGYDFFQPRRTASTGVLIDLYASFQPRKDTTLWVNVENLQDKAYNDNASIDSIFSPILDKGNGRGRTVSMGGHRCVLNAVPGYWQPACCWPACCWRRWPARRRCRAG
;
A
#
# COMPACT_ATOMS: atom_id res chain seq x y z
N MET A 1 -8.16 -24.36 -7.53
CA MET A 1 -7.32 -23.75 -8.58
C MET A 1 -8.06 -23.91 -9.89
N HIS A 2 -8.45 -22.81 -10.55
CA HIS A 2 -8.90 -22.89 -11.93
C HIS A 2 -7.67 -23.02 -12.83
N ALA A 3 -7.70 -23.98 -13.75
CA ALA A 3 -6.75 -23.98 -14.86
C ALA A 3 -6.99 -22.70 -15.68
N PRO A 4 -5.94 -22.05 -16.21
CA PRO A 4 -6.14 -20.89 -17.09
C PRO A 4 -7.00 -21.31 -18.29
N ASP A 5 -8.04 -20.53 -18.61
CA ASP A 5 -9.00 -20.78 -19.71
C ASP A 5 -8.35 -20.76 -21.10
N THR A 6 -7.10 -20.27 -21.19
CA THR A 6 -6.33 -20.22 -22.43
C THR A 6 -4.94 -20.78 -22.20
N THR A 7 -4.54 -21.76 -23.00
CA THR A 7 -3.14 -22.17 -23.12
C THR A 7 -2.31 -20.97 -23.58
N PRO A 8 -1.19 -20.64 -22.90
CA PRO A 8 -0.33 -19.54 -23.33
C PRO A 8 0.15 -19.81 -24.75
N PHE A 9 -0.19 -18.89 -25.67
CA PHE A 9 0.31 -18.91 -27.04
C PHE A 9 1.71 -18.30 -27.02
N VAL A 10 2.72 -19.17 -27.04
CA VAL A 10 4.13 -18.76 -27.17
C VAL A 10 4.40 -18.60 -28.67
N VAL A 11 4.55 -17.36 -29.11
CA VAL A 11 4.99 -17.03 -30.47
C VAL A 11 6.51 -17.14 -30.49
N PRO A 12 7.11 -18.07 -31.25
CA PRO A 12 8.55 -18.08 -31.46
C PRO A 12 8.99 -16.72 -32.01
N ILE A 13 10.06 -16.14 -31.48
CA ILE A 13 10.59 -14.84 -31.97
C ILE A 13 10.79 -14.85 -33.50
N ASP A 14 11.16 -16.00 -34.06
CA ASP A 14 11.42 -16.19 -35.50
C ASP A 14 10.16 -16.37 -36.36
N SER A 15 8.97 -16.36 -35.76
CA SER A 15 7.71 -16.60 -36.47
C SER A 15 7.04 -15.34 -37.02
N ASP A 16 7.56 -14.17 -36.65
CA ASP A 16 7.21 -12.90 -37.28
C ASP A 16 8.35 -12.47 -38.21
N PRO A 17 8.14 -12.45 -39.53
CA PRO A 17 9.14 -12.02 -40.51
C PRO A 17 9.67 -10.61 -40.24
N GLN A 18 8.87 -9.74 -39.61
CA GLN A 18 9.37 -8.44 -39.17
C GLN A 18 10.42 -8.63 -38.08
N LEU A 19 10.14 -9.42 -37.03
CA LEU A 19 11.07 -9.61 -35.90
C LEU A 19 12.43 -10.20 -36.32
N SER A 20 12.44 -11.12 -37.30
CA SER A 20 13.69 -11.68 -37.86
C SER A 20 14.50 -10.69 -38.70
N GLU A 21 13.85 -9.77 -39.43
CA GLU A 21 14.56 -8.71 -40.17
C GLU A 21 15.27 -7.72 -39.21
N TRP A 22 14.75 -7.52 -38.00
CA TRP A 22 15.35 -6.61 -37.03
C TRP A 22 16.54 -7.24 -36.27
N SER A 23 16.57 -8.57 -36.09
CA SER A 23 17.72 -9.24 -35.45
C SER A 23 18.96 -9.29 -36.34
N ASP A 24 18.78 -9.34 -37.66
CA ASP A 24 19.89 -9.35 -38.64
C ASP A 24 20.52 -7.95 -38.85
N LEU A 25 19.85 -6.88 -38.42
CA LEU A 25 20.40 -5.52 -38.41
C LEU A 25 21.29 -5.23 -37.19
N LEU A 26 21.46 -6.18 -36.26
CA LEU A 26 22.35 -6.08 -35.11
C LEU A 26 23.79 -6.51 -35.48
N ASP A 27 24.29 -5.98 -36.59
CA ASP A 27 25.71 -6.10 -36.94
C ASP A 27 26.54 -5.35 -35.88
N VAL A 28 27.60 -5.98 -35.42
CA VAL A 28 28.35 -5.66 -34.18
C VAL A 28 29.06 -4.29 -34.25
N ASP A 29 29.03 -3.64 -35.43
CA ASP A 29 29.75 -2.40 -35.74
C ASP A 29 28.89 -1.12 -35.72
N ASP A 30 27.56 -1.21 -35.54
CA ASP A 30 26.70 -0.02 -35.42
C ASP A 30 26.04 0.06 -34.03
N PHE A 31 26.63 0.85 -33.14
CA PHE A 31 26.13 1.11 -31.78
C PHE A 31 24.83 1.95 -31.76
N SER A 32 24.11 2.04 -32.88
CA SER A 32 22.75 2.55 -33.02
C SER A 32 21.73 1.44 -32.70
N THR A 33 21.79 0.89 -31.49
CA THR A 33 20.85 -0.15 -31.05
C THR A 33 19.46 0.45 -30.81
N ILE A 34 18.49 0.09 -31.63
CA ILE A 34 17.07 0.35 -31.35
C ILE A 34 16.65 -0.62 -30.24
N THR A 35 16.77 -0.19 -28.98
CA THR A 35 16.27 -0.96 -27.83
C THR A 35 14.73 -1.01 -27.90
N ARG A 36 14.18 -2.22 -27.98
CA ARG A 36 12.72 -2.44 -28.00
C ARG A 36 12.32 -3.30 -26.81
N TRP A 37 11.26 -2.89 -26.14
CA TRP A 37 10.66 -3.66 -25.05
C TRP A 37 9.94 -4.88 -25.63
N MET A 38 10.29 -6.06 -25.13
CA MET A 38 9.69 -7.33 -25.53
C MET A 38 9.10 -8.00 -24.29
N ASN A 39 7.98 -8.70 -24.47
CA ASN A 39 7.40 -9.47 -23.38
C ASN A 39 8.33 -10.62 -22.99
N HIS A 40 8.52 -10.79 -21.68
CA HIS A 40 9.25 -11.92 -21.13
C HIS A 40 8.58 -13.25 -21.55
N PRO A 41 9.33 -14.26 -22.05
CA PRO A 41 8.74 -15.49 -22.59
C PRO A 41 8.07 -16.38 -21.53
N THR A 42 8.47 -16.23 -20.27
CA THR A 42 7.91 -17.00 -19.15
C THR A 42 6.57 -16.44 -18.66
N VAL A 43 5.61 -17.33 -18.43
CA VAL A 43 4.33 -16.99 -17.80
C VAL A 43 4.53 -16.65 -16.33
N VAL A 44 4.19 -15.41 -15.96
CA VAL A 44 4.17 -14.95 -14.56
C VAL A 44 3.02 -15.62 -13.80
N ARG A 45 3.34 -16.25 -12.66
CA ARG A 45 2.36 -16.85 -11.75
C ARG A 45 2.47 -16.22 -10.38
N MET A 46 1.33 -15.84 -9.83
CA MET A 46 1.21 -15.33 -8.47
C MET A 46 0.27 -16.25 -7.67
N HIS A 47 0.70 -16.60 -6.47
CA HIS A 47 -0.13 -17.36 -5.53
C HIS A 47 0.13 -16.85 -4.12
N GLY A 48 -0.91 -16.89 -3.29
CA GLY A 48 -0.81 -16.38 -1.94
C GLY A 48 -2.02 -16.71 -1.10
N LEU A 49 -1.93 -16.35 0.17
CA LEU A 49 -3.01 -16.39 1.13
C LEU A 49 -3.14 -15.01 1.76
N GLU A 50 -4.38 -14.54 1.86
CA GLU A 50 -4.75 -13.29 2.50
C GLU A 50 -5.76 -13.60 3.60
N LEU A 51 -5.53 -13.02 4.77
CA LEU A 51 -6.37 -13.16 5.95
C LEU A 51 -6.71 -11.77 6.47
N GLU A 52 -8.00 -11.51 6.63
CA GLU A 52 -8.48 -10.29 7.26
C GLU A 52 -9.44 -10.65 8.39
N ALA A 53 -9.28 -9.99 9.52
CA ALA A 53 -10.15 -10.14 10.67
C ALA A 53 -10.46 -8.78 11.26
N HIS A 54 -11.73 -8.55 11.58
CA HIS A 54 -12.19 -7.33 12.21
C HIS A 54 -13.11 -7.65 13.37
N TYR A 55 -12.84 -7.04 14.52
CA TYR A 55 -13.65 -7.14 15.71
C TYR A 55 -13.89 -5.74 16.26
N ALA A 56 -15.15 -5.41 16.54
CA ALA A 56 -15.52 -4.12 17.09
C ALA A 56 -16.66 -4.24 18.10
N THR A 57 -16.52 -3.49 19.18
CA THR A 57 -17.53 -3.26 20.23
C THR A 57 -17.61 -1.76 20.49
N ASP A 58 -18.51 -1.37 21.40
CA ASP A 58 -18.61 0.03 21.84
C ASP A 58 -17.32 0.54 22.51
N HIS A 59 -16.54 -0.35 23.13
CA HIS A 59 -15.37 0.00 23.93
C HIS A 59 -14.03 -0.39 23.32
N TYR A 60 -13.98 -1.41 22.47
CA TYR A 60 -12.74 -1.98 21.95
C TYR A 60 -12.90 -2.32 20.48
N HIS A 61 -11.80 -2.24 19.75
CA HIS A 61 -11.70 -2.75 18.39
C HIS A 61 -10.34 -3.38 18.16
N ALA A 62 -10.31 -4.36 17.25
CA ALA A 62 -9.11 -4.97 16.75
C ALA A 62 -9.30 -5.25 15.25
N THR A 63 -8.31 -4.90 14.44
CA THR A 63 -8.27 -5.19 13.00
C THR A 63 -6.92 -5.84 12.70
N LEU A 64 -6.95 -6.98 12.00
CA LEU A 64 -5.78 -7.70 11.52
C LEU A 64 -5.91 -7.85 10.01
N SER A 65 -4.85 -7.50 9.28
CA SER A 65 -4.65 -7.90 7.89
C SER A 65 -3.32 -8.63 7.81
N TRP A 66 -3.29 -9.76 7.12
CA TRP A 66 -2.08 -10.55 6.91
C TRP A 66 -2.09 -11.12 5.50
N THR A 67 -0.98 -10.93 4.79
CA THR A 67 -0.78 -11.40 3.43
C THR A 67 0.51 -12.18 3.36
N ARG A 68 0.46 -13.31 2.66
CA ARG A 68 1.64 -14.02 2.20
C ARG A 68 1.48 -14.36 0.72
N SER A 69 2.28 -13.73 -0.12
CA SER A 69 2.23 -13.92 -1.57
C SER A 69 3.60 -14.34 -2.09
N LYS A 70 3.60 -15.06 -3.20
CA LYS A 70 4.80 -15.39 -3.96
C LYS A 70 4.51 -15.17 -5.43
N THR A 71 5.37 -14.40 -6.08
CA THR A 71 5.34 -14.16 -7.52
C THR A 71 6.52 -14.85 -8.18
N SER A 72 6.33 -15.30 -9.42
CA SER A 72 7.42 -15.71 -10.31
C SER A 72 7.78 -14.62 -11.32
N ALA A 73 7.28 -13.40 -11.13
CA ALA A 73 7.68 -12.25 -11.93
C ALA A 73 9.18 -12.01 -11.75
N PRO A 74 9.95 -11.84 -12.84
CA PRO A 74 11.34 -11.46 -12.74
C PRO A 74 11.44 -10.05 -12.13
N THR A 75 12.24 -9.89 -11.08
CA THR A 75 12.51 -8.56 -10.48
C THR A 75 13.43 -7.72 -11.36
N MET A 76 14.29 -8.35 -12.16
CA MET A 76 15.06 -7.66 -13.19
C MET A 76 15.54 -8.64 -14.27
N GLU A 77 15.52 -8.18 -15.52
CA GLU A 77 16.19 -8.81 -16.65
C GLU A 77 16.65 -7.68 -17.60
N PHE A 78 17.96 -7.41 -17.67
CA PHE A 78 18.57 -6.30 -18.45
C PHE A 78 18.10 -4.88 -18.04
N ILE A 79 18.22 -3.88 -18.94
CA ILE A 79 17.76 -2.49 -18.78
C ILE A 79 16.22 -2.46 -18.78
N ASN A 80 15.60 -3.12 -17.81
CA ASN A 80 14.18 -3.07 -17.54
C ASN A 80 13.96 -2.14 -16.35
N LEU A 81 13.28 -1.02 -16.58
CA LEU A 81 12.97 0.00 -15.57
C LEU A 81 11.57 -0.16 -14.97
N GLU A 82 10.81 -1.21 -15.35
CA GLU A 82 9.37 -1.24 -15.05
C GLU A 82 9.02 -1.77 -13.65
N ASP A 83 9.83 -2.60 -13.00
CA ASP A 83 9.63 -2.98 -11.59
C ASP A 83 10.97 -3.38 -10.93
N ILE A 84 11.73 -2.39 -10.47
CA ILE A 84 13.07 -2.62 -9.88
C ILE A 84 12.99 -3.28 -8.49
N THR A 85 11.79 -3.38 -7.91
CA THR A 85 11.53 -3.99 -6.61
C THR A 85 10.30 -4.88 -6.67
N SER A 86 10.42 -6.11 -6.21
CA SER A 86 9.29 -7.02 -5.99
C SER A 86 8.47 -6.63 -4.76
N LEU A 87 7.19 -7.00 -4.76
CA LEU A 87 6.35 -6.92 -3.58
C LEU A 87 6.87 -7.82 -2.45
N PRO A 88 6.73 -7.42 -1.18
CA PRO A 88 7.13 -8.25 -0.04
C PRO A 88 6.39 -9.59 -0.05
N GLU A 89 7.11 -10.69 0.19
CA GLU A 89 6.47 -12.01 0.30
C GLU A 89 5.48 -12.10 1.48
N ARG A 90 5.66 -11.24 2.48
CA ARG A 90 4.88 -11.23 3.72
C ARG A 90 4.64 -9.81 4.20
N TYR A 91 3.39 -9.51 4.53
CA TYR A 91 2.97 -8.22 5.06
C TYR A 91 1.87 -8.45 6.09
N TRP A 92 1.87 -7.68 7.18
CA TRP A 92 0.73 -7.67 8.09
C TRP A 92 0.57 -6.35 8.83
N THR A 93 -0.66 -6.07 9.22
CA THR A 93 -1.05 -4.92 10.04
C THR A 93 -1.95 -5.40 11.18
N LEU A 94 -1.74 -4.84 12.36
CA LEU A 94 -2.56 -5.10 13.55
C LEU A 94 -2.87 -3.77 14.23
N ASP A 95 -4.13 -3.37 14.22
CA ASP A 95 -4.64 -2.20 14.94
C ASP A 95 -5.48 -2.68 16.12
N ILE A 96 -5.17 -2.21 17.31
CA ILE A 96 -5.93 -2.47 18.53
C ILE A 96 -6.15 -1.15 19.25
N GLY A 97 -7.40 -0.85 19.57
CA GLY A 97 -7.70 0.36 20.32
C GLY A 97 -9.01 0.32 21.09
N GLY A 98 -9.21 1.35 21.89
CA GLY A 98 -10.36 1.49 22.76
C GLY A 98 -11.07 2.83 22.62
N ARG A 99 -12.29 2.87 23.15
CA ARG A 99 -13.16 4.05 23.22
C ARG A 99 -13.69 4.22 24.64
N TRP A 100 -13.48 5.39 25.21
CA TRP A 100 -13.82 5.75 26.59
C TRP A 100 -14.66 7.03 26.65
N PHE A 101 -15.22 7.31 27.83
CA PHE A 101 -16.01 8.52 28.13
C PHE A 101 -17.19 8.73 27.17
N GLY A 102 -17.94 7.66 26.88
CA GLY A 102 -19.02 7.70 25.90
C GLY A 102 -18.52 7.97 24.48
N GLN A 103 -17.41 7.32 24.10
CA GLN A 103 -16.75 7.43 22.79
C GLN A 103 -16.10 8.80 22.50
N ARG A 104 -15.89 9.62 23.54
CA ARG A 104 -15.20 10.92 23.40
C ARG A 104 -13.69 10.80 23.34
N LEU A 105 -13.11 9.78 23.95
CA LEU A 105 -11.69 9.47 23.83
C LEU A 105 -11.57 8.17 23.06
N GLN A 106 -10.83 8.17 21.95
CA GLN A 106 -10.41 6.95 21.27
C GLN A 106 -8.89 6.95 21.23
N ALA A 107 -8.28 5.84 21.58
CA ALA A 107 -6.84 5.67 21.47
C ALA A 107 -6.51 4.23 21.16
N GLY A 108 -5.38 4.01 20.51
CA GLY A 108 -4.95 2.68 20.13
C GLY A 108 -3.51 2.65 19.69
N VAL A 109 -3.09 1.44 19.40
CA VAL A 109 -1.78 1.10 18.87
C VAL A 109 -1.98 0.39 17.55
N ARG A 110 -1.16 0.74 16.57
CA ARG A 110 -1.07 0.04 15.30
C ARG A 110 0.33 -0.53 15.17
N ALA A 111 0.42 -1.77 14.72
CA ALA A 111 1.68 -2.43 14.42
C ALA A 111 1.66 -2.89 12.96
N ASP A 112 2.73 -2.58 12.24
CA ASP A 112 2.88 -2.94 10.83
C ASP A 112 4.22 -3.64 10.62
N TYR A 113 4.23 -4.63 9.73
CA TYR A 113 5.43 -5.36 9.33
C TYR A 113 5.42 -5.62 7.84
N SER A 114 6.56 -5.36 7.21
CA SER A 114 6.80 -5.70 5.82
C SER A 114 8.09 -6.51 5.71
N GLY A 115 7.98 -7.69 5.11
CA GLY A 115 9.08 -8.65 4.96
C GLY A 115 10.14 -8.18 3.96
N PRO A 116 11.25 -8.93 3.80
CA PRO A 116 12.22 -8.67 2.74
C PRO A 116 11.56 -8.63 1.36
N THR A 117 12.04 -7.72 0.52
CA THR A 117 11.76 -7.67 -0.92
C THR A 117 13.00 -8.08 -1.70
N GLU A 118 12.80 -8.58 -2.91
CA GLU A 118 13.86 -8.67 -3.90
C GLU A 118 13.91 -7.35 -4.68
N GLU A 119 15.10 -6.79 -4.87
CA GLU A 119 15.33 -5.56 -5.64
C GLU A 119 16.57 -5.71 -6.53
N GLY A 120 16.67 -4.91 -7.59
CA GLY A 120 17.88 -4.85 -8.40
C GLY A 120 19.03 -4.14 -7.67
N TYR A 121 20.21 -4.78 -7.61
CA TYR A 121 21.40 -4.20 -6.97
C TYR A 121 22.48 -3.76 -7.97
N ASP A 122 22.59 -4.50 -9.07
CA ASP A 122 23.51 -4.26 -10.18
C ASP A 122 22.81 -4.73 -11.46
N PHE A 123 23.17 -4.22 -12.64
CA PHE A 123 22.47 -4.42 -13.93
C PHE A 123 22.10 -5.88 -14.28
N PHE A 124 22.69 -6.87 -13.58
CA PHE A 124 22.48 -8.29 -13.78
C PHE A 124 22.16 -9.09 -12.51
N GLN A 125 22.05 -8.47 -11.33
CA GLN A 125 21.93 -9.21 -10.06
C GLN A 125 20.88 -8.62 -9.12
N PRO A 126 19.87 -9.42 -8.72
CA PRO A 126 18.96 -9.04 -7.65
C PRO A 126 19.61 -9.27 -6.28
N ARG A 127 19.20 -8.48 -5.29
CA ARG A 127 19.48 -8.70 -3.86
C ARG A 127 18.19 -8.73 -3.06
N ARG A 128 18.25 -9.32 -1.86
CA ARG A 128 17.16 -9.22 -0.88
C ARG A 128 17.42 -8.08 0.10
N THR A 129 16.42 -7.22 0.29
CA THR A 129 16.43 -6.15 1.29
C THR A 129 16.25 -6.69 2.71
N ALA A 130 16.60 -5.88 3.70
CA ALA A 130 16.18 -6.16 5.07
C ALA A 130 14.68 -5.87 5.23
N SER A 131 13.99 -6.66 6.06
CA SER A 131 12.60 -6.35 6.42
C SER A 131 12.52 -5.02 7.19
N THR A 132 11.38 -4.33 7.13
CA THR A 132 11.09 -3.15 7.98
C THR A 132 11.18 -3.49 9.47
N GLY A 133 10.97 -4.77 9.82
CA GLY A 133 10.64 -5.22 11.17
C GLY A 133 9.30 -4.64 11.62
N VAL A 134 8.95 -4.84 12.89
CA VAL A 134 7.69 -4.32 13.43
C VAL A 134 7.84 -2.85 13.77
N LEU A 135 7.07 -2.01 13.07
CA LEU A 135 6.87 -0.61 13.36
C LEU A 135 5.63 -0.46 14.23
N ILE A 136 5.71 0.36 15.28
CA ILE A 136 4.62 0.60 16.23
C ILE A 136 4.24 2.06 16.19
N ASP A 137 2.96 2.32 15.93
CA ASP A 137 2.35 3.64 15.93
C ASP A 137 1.35 3.77 17.08
N LEU A 138 1.26 4.96 17.67
CA LEU A 138 0.26 5.29 18.69
C LEU A 138 -0.61 6.42 18.22
N TYR A 139 -1.93 6.25 18.32
CA TYR A 139 -2.88 7.31 18.00
C TYR A 139 -3.82 7.56 19.18
N ALA A 140 -4.25 8.81 19.31
CA ALA A 140 -5.32 9.20 20.20
C ALA A 140 -6.14 10.33 19.59
N SER A 141 -7.43 10.33 19.88
CA SER A 141 -8.37 11.40 19.54
C SER A 141 -9.29 11.68 20.71
N PHE A 142 -9.54 12.96 20.96
CA PHE A 142 -10.36 13.42 22.06
C PHE A 142 -11.35 14.47 21.60
N GLN A 143 -12.60 14.30 22.01
CA GLN A 143 -13.72 15.17 21.72
C GLN A 143 -14.14 15.91 23.00
N PRO A 144 -13.49 17.04 23.35
CA PRO A 144 -13.84 17.83 24.54
C PRO A 144 -15.27 18.39 24.47
N ARG A 145 -15.73 18.71 23.25
CA ARG A 145 -17.10 19.15 22.95
C ARG A 145 -17.61 18.41 21.73
N LYS A 146 -18.92 18.27 21.58
CA LYS A 146 -19.53 17.52 20.46
C LYS A 146 -19.13 18.05 19.07
N ASP A 147 -18.71 19.32 18.98
CA ASP A 147 -18.30 20.01 17.77
C ASP A 147 -16.78 20.12 17.60
N THR A 148 -15.96 19.71 18.58
CA THR A 148 -14.50 19.87 18.55
C THR A 148 -13.81 18.53 18.72
N THR A 149 -12.93 18.18 17.79
CA THR A 149 -12.09 16.99 17.87
C THR A 149 -10.63 17.40 17.84
N LEU A 150 -9.85 16.87 18.77
CA LEU A 150 -8.39 16.95 18.80
C LEU A 150 -7.83 15.55 18.53
N TRP A 151 -6.71 15.45 17.85
CA TRP A 151 -6.06 14.18 17.59
C TRP A 151 -4.54 14.33 17.62
N VAL A 152 -3.87 13.22 17.92
CA VAL A 152 -2.42 13.07 17.90
C VAL A 152 -2.10 11.67 17.39
N ASN A 153 -1.05 11.58 16.58
CA ASN A 153 -0.45 10.34 16.11
C ASN A 153 1.06 10.41 16.31
N VAL A 154 1.64 9.30 16.77
CA VAL A 154 3.08 9.12 16.93
C VAL A 154 3.44 7.90 16.09
N GLU A 155 4.03 8.17 14.93
CA GLU A 155 4.50 7.15 13.99
C GLU A 155 5.88 6.69 14.40
N ASN A 156 6.18 5.40 14.17
CA ASN A 156 7.47 4.78 14.47
C ASN A 156 7.92 5.11 15.91
N LEU A 157 7.10 4.74 16.89
CA LEU A 157 7.33 4.99 18.31
C LEU A 157 8.71 4.51 18.76
N GLN A 158 9.24 3.45 18.15
CA GLN A 158 10.56 2.90 18.47
C GLN A 158 11.73 3.74 17.95
N ASP A 159 11.46 4.71 17.07
CA ASP A 159 12.48 5.48 16.34
C ASP A 159 13.44 4.59 15.55
N LYS A 160 12.88 3.58 14.89
CA LYS A 160 13.65 2.59 14.15
C LYS A 160 14.06 3.15 12.78
N ALA A 161 15.32 3.00 12.41
CA ALA A 161 15.74 3.16 11.01
C ALA A 161 15.28 1.94 10.19
N TYR A 162 14.56 2.18 9.10
CA TYR A 162 14.05 1.14 8.22
C TYR A 162 13.95 1.66 6.78
N ASN A 163 13.92 0.76 5.80
CA ASN A 163 13.69 1.11 4.40
C ASN A 163 12.23 0.83 4.04
N ASP A 164 11.58 1.76 3.35
CA ASP A 164 10.27 1.50 2.75
C ASP A 164 10.41 0.47 1.63
N ASN A 165 9.64 -0.62 1.75
CA ASN A 165 9.58 -1.63 0.71
C ASN A 165 8.92 -1.02 -0.53
N ALA A 166 9.58 -1.12 -1.68
CA ALA A 166 9.26 -0.46 -2.95
C ALA A 166 9.68 1.02 -3.09
N SER A 167 10.58 1.53 -2.23
CA SER A 167 11.31 2.75 -2.58
C SER A 167 12.45 2.46 -3.56
N ILE A 168 12.60 3.34 -4.56
CA ILE A 168 13.65 3.25 -5.58
C ILE A 168 15.01 3.76 -5.05
N ASP A 169 15.04 4.36 -3.85
CA ASP A 169 16.24 5.02 -3.30
C ASP A 169 17.45 4.08 -3.14
N SER A 170 17.21 2.78 -2.96
CA SER A 170 18.26 1.76 -2.79
C SER A 170 19.08 1.50 -4.08
N ILE A 171 18.53 1.80 -5.25
CA ILE A 171 19.11 1.46 -6.56
C ILE A 171 20.09 2.53 -7.05
N PHE A 172 19.87 3.80 -6.71
CA PHE A 172 20.73 4.90 -7.18
C PHE A 172 21.99 5.10 -6.34
N SER A 173 22.07 4.54 -5.13
CA SER A 173 23.31 4.52 -4.36
C SER A 173 23.26 3.57 -3.15
N PRO A 174 24.29 2.71 -2.95
CA PRO A 174 24.50 2.00 -1.69
C PRO A 174 24.66 2.93 -0.47
N ILE A 175 24.94 4.22 -0.69
CA ILE A 175 25.07 5.23 0.38
C ILE A 175 23.68 5.65 0.92
N LEU A 176 22.60 5.40 0.16
CA LEU A 176 21.22 5.69 0.52
C LEU A 176 20.54 4.54 1.30
N ASP A 177 21.21 3.39 1.44
CA ASP A 177 20.73 2.21 2.18
C ASP A 177 20.88 2.36 3.72
N LYS A 178 20.53 3.54 4.24
CA LYS A 178 20.65 3.91 5.66
C LYS A 178 19.30 4.06 6.38
N GLY A 179 18.20 3.67 5.75
CA GLY A 179 16.86 3.94 6.23
C GLY A 179 16.31 5.22 5.61
N ASN A 180 15.43 5.08 4.62
CA ASN A 180 14.65 6.19 4.05
C ASN A 180 13.27 6.35 4.69
N GLY A 181 12.84 5.36 5.48
CA GLY A 181 11.61 5.41 6.25
C GLY A 181 11.64 6.53 7.28
N ARG A 182 10.47 7.05 7.61
CA ARG A 182 10.36 8.15 8.59
C ARG A 182 10.75 7.65 9.98
N GLY A 183 11.64 8.38 10.64
CA GLY A 183 11.90 8.22 12.08
C GLY A 183 10.67 8.55 12.92
N ARG A 184 10.82 8.56 14.25
CA ARG A 184 9.71 8.89 15.15
C ARG A 184 9.11 10.24 14.78
N THR A 185 7.84 10.24 14.35
CA THR A 185 7.17 11.47 13.93
C THR A 185 5.89 11.69 14.70
N VAL A 186 5.74 12.89 15.26
CA VAL A 186 4.51 13.31 15.95
C VAL A 186 3.71 14.20 15.00
N SER A 187 2.47 13.82 14.71
CA SER A 187 1.49 14.66 14.04
C SER A 187 0.31 14.91 14.97
N MET A 188 -0.21 16.13 14.95
CA MET A 188 -1.36 16.50 15.77
C MET A 188 -2.18 17.55 15.06
N GLY A 189 -3.46 17.59 15.38
CA GLY A 189 -4.38 18.54 14.78
C GLY A 189 -5.69 18.61 15.52
N GLY A 190 -6.51 19.57 15.10
CA GLY A 190 -7.84 19.74 15.65
C GLY A 190 -8.75 20.37 14.62
N HIS A 191 -10.03 20.01 14.67
CA HIS A 191 -11.04 20.66 13.86
C HIS A 191 -12.28 20.93 14.71
N ARG A 192 -13.03 21.94 14.27
CA ARG A 192 -14.32 22.28 14.83
C ARG A 192 -15.37 22.23 13.72
N CYS A 193 -16.37 21.36 13.86
CA CYS A 193 -17.52 21.35 12.97
C CYS A 193 -18.46 22.48 13.36
N VAL A 194 -18.51 23.53 12.55
CA VAL A 194 -19.53 24.58 12.66
C VAL A 194 -20.64 24.25 11.68
N LEU A 195 -21.82 23.88 12.20
CA LEU A 195 -23.02 23.76 11.39
C LEU A 195 -23.47 25.17 10.99
N ASN A 196 -22.98 25.66 9.85
CA ASN A 196 -23.59 26.82 9.21
C ASN A 196 -24.87 26.35 8.53
N ALA A 197 -26.02 26.60 9.15
CA ALA A 197 -27.30 26.53 8.49
C ALA A 197 -27.37 27.69 7.49
N VAL A 198 -26.97 27.46 6.24
CA VAL A 198 -27.34 28.35 5.13
C VAL A 198 -28.82 28.10 4.85
N PRO A 199 -29.72 29.07 5.03
CA PRO A 199 -31.13 28.89 4.73
C PRO A 199 -31.29 28.61 3.23
N GLY A 200 -31.78 27.43 2.87
CA GLY A 200 -32.11 27.08 1.49
C GLY A 200 -31.20 26.06 0.80
N TYR A 201 -30.06 25.66 1.41
CA TYR A 201 -29.21 24.58 0.88
C TYR A 201 -28.81 23.62 2.01
N TRP A 202 -29.50 22.48 2.09
CA TRP A 202 -29.06 21.34 2.91
C TRP A 202 -27.93 20.61 2.21
N GLN A 203 -26.74 21.21 2.18
CA GLN A 203 -25.50 20.47 1.96
C GLN A 203 -24.75 20.46 3.29
N PRO A 204 -24.48 19.29 3.90
CA PRO A 204 -23.55 19.23 5.03
C PRO A 204 -22.15 19.53 4.50
N ALA A 205 -21.76 20.80 4.55
CA ALA A 205 -20.40 21.26 4.30
C ALA A 205 -19.52 20.90 5.52
N CYS A 206 -19.30 19.59 5.70
CA CYS A 206 -18.24 18.94 6.49
C CYS A 206 -18.51 17.42 6.44
N CYS A 207 -18.27 16.78 5.29
CA CYS A 207 -18.35 15.32 5.18
C CYS A 207 -17.02 14.76 4.61
N TRP A 208 -16.09 14.48 5.52
CA TRP A 208 -15.22 13.30 5.46
C TRP A 208 -15.66 12.35 6.59
N PRO A 209 -15.48 11.02 6.47
CA PRO A 209 -16.57 10.05 6.65
C PRO A 209 -17.05 9.78 8.09
N ALA A 210 -16.54 10.49 9.10
CA ALA A 210 -16.88 10.26 10.50
C ALA A 210 -18.32 10.67 10.89
N CYS A 211 -19.01 11.50 10.11
CA CYS A 211 -20.38 11.94 10.43
C CYS A 211 -21.50 10.99 9.97
N CYS A 212 -21.22 9.93 9.20
CA CYS A 212 -22.26 9.01 8.70
C CYS A 212 -22.63 7.85 9.65
N TRP A 213 -22.10 7.78 10.87
CA TRP A 213 -22.32 6.64 11.78
C TRP A 213 -23.52 6.77 12.76
N ARG A 214 -24.44 7.73 12.55
CA ARG A 214 -25.70 7.77 13.32
C ARG A 214 -26.84 7.10 12.56
N ARG A 215 -27.06 5.83 12.93
CA ARG A 215 -28.33 5.07 12.91
C ARG A 215 -29.56 5.97 12.73
N TRP A 216 -30.18 5.92 11.56
CA TRP A 216 -31.53 6.42 11.33
C TRP A 216 -32.55 5.49 12.01
N PRO A 217 -33.46 5.96 12.88
CA PRO A 217 -34.68 5.22 13.14
C PRO A 217 -35.65 5.48 11.99
N ALA A 218 -35.94 4.41 11.25
CA ALA A 218 -37.01 4.36 10.29
C ALA A 218 -38.36 4.78 10.91
N ARG A 219 -39.23 5.30 10.04
CA ARG A 219 -40.65 5.66 10.20
C ARG A 219 -40.93 7.15 10.43
N ARG A 220 -41.17 7.85 9.32
CA ARG A 220 -42.39 8.65 9.12
C ARG A 220 -42.70 8.67 7.62
N ARG A 221 -43.92 8.26 7.27
CA ARG A 221 -44.46 8.17 5.91
C ARG A 221 -44.47 9.56 5.26
N CYS A 222 -43.87 9.70 4.08
CA CYS A 222 -44.17 10.81 3.18
C CYS A 222 -45.50 10.52 2.47
N ARG A 223 -46.49 11.39 2.65
CA ARG A 223 -47.61 11.52 1.70
C ARG A 223 -47.18 12.55 0.66
N ALA A 224 -47.31 12.20 -0.61
CA ALA A 224 -47.20 13.13 -1.71
C ALA A 224 -48.50 13.97 -1.78
N GLY A 225 -48.33 15.28 -1.92
CA GLY A 225 -49.31 16.24 -2.42
C GLY A 225 -48.67 16.99 -3.56
#